data_AF-A0A8C4K3I3-F1
#
_entry.id   AF-A0A8C4K3I3-F1
#
_cell.length_a   1.000
_cell.length_b   1.000
_cell.length_c   1.000
_cell.angle_alpha   90.00
_cell.angle_beta   90.00
_cell.angle_gamma   90.00
#
_symmetry.space_group_name_H-M   'P 1'
#
loop_
_entity.id
_entity.type
_entity.pdbx_description
1 polymer ?
#
loop_
_entity_poly.entity_id
_entity_poly.type
_entity_poly.pdbx_seq_one_letter_code
_entity_poly.pdbx_strand_id
1 'polypeptide(L)'
;MSVPRRPPAGNAGTCGTVLGFPRLGKTRPEHRGQPGSALLHPWDAGAGCPAVGGAGSGEAPSHFGALHPRQSRELCTPRSSEMRPLDLGSVGVRGRLPGAPANPLSPPQVDARAMARLLGYVDLTDSAFAAAVLSIAFNPLFWNVVARWEHKTRALSRALGSPHAACYCLGTVILLLNCVRSHCFTEAMKSQPKLAGLDCHWAYFLGLAILAIGTLFVVSSFLALGFIGTFLGDYFGILMEAKVTSFPFSVLDNPMYWGSTAVYLGWALMNASPAGLLLTAVVAISYTIAMLYEGPFTEEIYRQKQKGAKSK
;
A
#
# COMPACT_ATOMS: atom_id res chain seq x y z
N MET A 1 -50.71 -27.38 -40.26
CA MET A 1 -51.07 -26.27 -41.18
C MET A 1 -52.27 -25.52 -40.62
N SER A 2 -52.27 -24.19 -40.75
CA SER A 2 -53.46 -23.31 -40.76
C SER A 2 -54.25 -23.06 -39.46
N VAL A 3 -54.41 -21.76 -39.18
CA VAL A 3 -55.09 -21.01 -38.09
C VAL A 3 -55.92 -19.90 -38.81
N PRO A 4 -56.79 -19.02 -38.24
CA PRO A 4 -57.77 -19.04 -37.11
C PRO A 4 -59.23 -18.69 -37.57
N ARG A 5 -60.19 -18.48 -36.62
CA ARG A 5 -60.94 -17.18 -36.43
C ARG A 5 -61.86 -17.18 -35.18
N ARG A 6 -62.29 -15.97 -34.76
CA ARG A 6 -63.10 -15.51 -33.59
C ARG A 6 -64.30 -14.65 -34.14
N PRO A 7 -65.17 -13.95 -33.36
CA PRO A 7 -65.80 -14.07 -32.01
C PRO A 7 -67.36 -13.91 -32.15
N PRO A 8 -68.18 -13.07 -31.42
CA PRO A 8 -68.22 -12.54 -30.02
C PRO A 8 -69.63 -12.59 -29.31
N ALA A 9 -69.68 -12.28 -27.98
CA ALA A 9 -70.78 -11.62 -27.22
C ALA A 9 -70.41 -11.58 -25.69
N GLY A 10 -70.88 -10.67 -24.80
CA GLY A 10 -71.61 -9.41 -24.96
C GLY A 10 -72.56 -9.03 -23.79
N ASN A 11 -72.15 -8.11 -22.88
CA ASN A 11 -72.96 -7.36 -21.87
C ASN A 11 -73.76 -8.20 -20.81
N ALA A 12 -74.33 -7.67 -19.69
CA ALA A 12 -74.48 -6.32 -19.14
C ALA A 12 -74.60 -6.31 -17.58
N GLY A 13 -74.39 -5.14 -16.95
CA GLY A 13 -75.20 -4.59 -15.82
C GLY A 13 -75.05 -5.20 -14.40
N THR A 14 -75.25 -4.47 -13.29
CA THR A 14 -75.64 -3.05 -13.06
C THR A 14 -75.38 -2.62 -11.59
N CYS A 15 -75.12 -1.32 -11.34
CA CYS A 15 -75.59 -0.43 -10.22
C CYS A 15 -75.72 -1.00 -8.76
N GLY A 16 -75.39 -0.35 -7.63
CA GLY A 16 -75.11 1.05 -7.21
C GLY A 16 -75.28 1.17 -5.65
N THR A 17 -75.24 2.28 -4.90
CA THR A 17 -74.75 3.68 -5.08
C THR A 17 -74.78 4.47 -3.73
N VAL A 18 -73.61 4.96 -3.23
CA VAL A 18 -73.38 6.14 -2.33
C VAL A 18 -73.80 6.17 -0.83
N LEU A 19 -72.83 6.59 0.03
CA LEU A 19 -72.86 7.46 1.26
C LEU A 19 -71.72 7.01 2.21
N GLY A 20 -70.87 7.82 2.87
CA GLY A 20 -70.59 9.27 2.90
C GLY A 20 -69.30 9.54 3.73
N PHE A 21 -68.66 10.72 3.60
CA PHE A 21 -67.38 11.09 4.25
C PHE A 21 -67.54 11.57 5.72
N PRO A 22 -66.50 11.51 6.58
CA PRO A 22 -65.70 12.73 6.81
C PRO A 22 -64.17 12.52 6.95
N ARG A 23 -63.43 13.65 6.96
CA ARG A 23 -61.96 13.77 6.97
C ARG A 23 -61.34 13.63 8.37
N LEU A 24 -60.09 13.18 8.41
CA LEU A 24 -58.96 13.70 9.22
C LEU A 24 -57.67 13.14 8.59
N GLY A 25 -56.64 13.90 8.21
CA GLY A 25 -56.33 15.30 8.50
C GLY A 25 -55.10 15.39 9.41
N LYS A 26 -53.89 15.21 8.87
CA LYS A 26 -52.64 15.30 9.64
C LYS A 26 -51.67 16.28 8.99
N THR A 27 -51.64 17.50 9.52
CA THR A 27 -50.75 18.59 9.12
C THR A 27 -49.43 18.58 9.91
N ARG A 28 -48.45 19.28 9.32
CA ARG A 28 -47.03 19.46 9.73
C ARG A 28 -46.81 20.04 11.13
N PRO A 29 -45.55 20.07 11.60
CA PRO A 29 -44.84 21.35 11.49
C PRO A 29 -43.49 21.29 10.71
N GLU A 30 -43.27 22.33 9.92
CA GLU A 30 -41.96 22.94 9.57
C GLU A 30 -41.38 23.67 10.81
N HIS A 31 -40.13 24.16 10.92
CA HIS A 31 -39.01 24.39 9.99
C HIS A 31 -37.74 24.63 10.86
N ARG A 32 -36.53 24.19 10.42
CA ARG A 32 -35.24 24.96 10.37
C ARG A 32 -34.01 24.05 10.37
N GLY A 33 -32.98 24.44 9.63
CA GLY A 33 -31.57 24.11 9.93
C GLY A 33 -30.90 22.98 9.13
N GLN A 34 -30.44 23.29 7.92
CA GLN A 34 -29.09 22.88 7.48
C GLN A 34 -28.09 23.98 7.89
N PRO A 35 -26.75 23.77 7.84
CA PRO A 35 -26.01 22.58 7.40
C PRO A 35 -25.06 22.00 8.46
N GLY A 36 -24.47 20.83 8.18
CA GLY A 36 -23.43 20.24 9.03
C GLY A 36 -22.98 18.87 8.53
N SER A 37 -22.02 18.83 7.60
CA SER A 37 -21.36 17.58 7.22
C SER A 37 -20.41 17.15 8.33
N ALA A 38 -20.63 15.97 8.90
CA ALA A 38 -19.70 15.31 9.81
C ALA A 38 -19.21 14.01 9.15
N LEU A 39 -18.11 14.11 8.41
CA LEU A 39 -17.35 12.95 7.94
C LEU A 39 -16.77 12.20 9.15
N LEU A 40 -17.30 11.02 9.43
CA LEU A 40 -16.66 10.07 10.33
C LEU A 40 -15.49 9.38 9.60
N HIS A 41 -14.31 9.97 9.72
CA HIS A 41 -13.05 9.35 9.31
C HIS A 41 -12.60 8.30 10.34
N PRO A 42 -12.38 7.02 9.96
CA PRO A 42 -11.93 5.99 10.88
C PRO A 42 -10.39 5.90 10.93
N TRP A 43 -9.68 6.99 11.23
CA TRP A 43 -8.20 7.02 11.27
C TRP A 43 -7.55 7.86 12.39
N ASP A 44 -8.30 8.32 13.39
CA ASP A 44 -7.74 9.04 14.55
C ASP A 44 -7.65 8.13 15.79
N ALA A 45 -6.46 7.55 16.01
CA ALA A 45 -6.12 6.89 17.27
C ALA A 45 -4.61 6.97 17.59
N GLY A 46 -4.22 7.99 18.35
CA GLY A 46 -3.14 7.86 19.34
C GLY A 46 -1.69 8.07 18.89
N ALA A 47 -1.31 9.32 18.62
CA ALA A 47 0.08 9.78 18.71
C ALA A 47 0.19 10.94 19.71
N GLY A 48 0.33 10.61 21.00
CA GLY A 48 0.52 11.61 22.06
C GLY A 48 1.96 12.12 22.10
N CYS A 49 2.16 13.40 21.78
CA CYS A 49 3.43 14.09 22.03
C CYS A 49 3.53 14.50 23.51
N PRO A 50 4.66 14.26 24.21
CA PRO A 50 4.97 14.96 25.44
C PRO A 50 5.45 16.38 25.12
N ALA A 51 4.79 17.38 25.70
CA ALA A 51 5.19 18.78 25.56
C ALA A 51 6.43 19.11 26.43
N VAL A 52 7.18 20.12 26.01
CA VAL A 52 8.23 20.75 26.83
C VAL A 52 7.60 21.42 28.05
N GLY A 53 8.08 21.08 29.25
CA GLY A 53 7.71 21.73 30.50
C GLY A 53 8.95 22.11 31.30
N GLY A 54 9.15 23.42 31.52
CA GLY A 54 10.26 23.94 32.32
C GLY A 54 9.76 24.63 33.58
N ALA A 55 10.20 24.14 34.74
CA ALA A 55 10.25 24.80 36.06
C ALA A 55 11.02 23.85 37.01
N GLY A 56 11.79 24.30 38.01
CA GLY A 56 12.01 25.69 38.41
C GLY A 56 12.22 25.89 39.92
N SER A 57 12.84 24.93 40.63
CA SER A 57 13.27 25.01 42.05
C SER A 57 13.93 23.67 42.43
N GLY A 58 15.02 23.55 43.19
CA GLY A 58 15.84 24.58 43.82
C GLY A 58 16.18 24.18 45.26
N GLU A 59 17.19 23.32 45.47
CA GLU A 59 17.81 23.12 46.80
C GLU A 59 19.22 22.49 46.73
N ALA A 60 20.11 23.06 47.54
CA ALA A 60 21.47 22.64 47.91
C ALA A 60 21.75 23.32 49.28
N PRO A 61 22.80 23.00 50.08
CA PRO A 61 23.97 22.15 49.83
C PRO A 61 24.16 21.07 50.94
N SER A 62 25.25 20.29 51.06
CA SER A 62 26.56 20.72 51.58
C SER A 62 27.45 19.52 52.02
N HIS A 63 28.76 19.77 52.22
CA HIS A 63 29.81 18.90 52.83
C HIS A 63 30.25 17.64 52.02
N PHE A 64 31.51 17.16 51.99
CA PHE A 64 32.89 17.67 52.25
C PHE A 64 33.90 16.59 51.77
N GLY A 65 35.19 16.77 51.43
CA GLY A 65 36.02 17.96 51.19
C GLY A 65 37.55 17.65 51.24
N ALA A 66 38.33 18.06 50.21
CA ALA A 66 39.82 18.04 50.14
C ALA A 66 40.53 16.65 49.98
N LEU A 67 41.75 16.46 49.42
CA LEU A 67 42.97 17.28 49.22
C LEU A 67 43.78 16.98 47.90
N HIS A 68 44.73 17.89 47.61
CA HIS A 68 45.86 17.92 46.63
C HIS A 68 47.01 16.87 46.86
N PRO A 69 48.20 16.87 46.17
CA PRO A 69 48.68 17.48 44.90
C PRO A 69 49.63 16.63 43.97
N ARG A 70 49.94 17.17 42.77
CA ARG A 70 51.21 17.14 41.97
C ARG A 70 52.16 15.90 41.91
N GLN A 71 52.55 15.55 40.68
CA GLN A 71 53.98 15.50 40.30
C GLN A 71 54.21 15.76 38.79
N SER A 72 55.43 16.17 38.40
CA SER A 72 55.78 16.71 37.06
C SER A 72 57.05 16.05 36.48
N ARG A 73 57.16 16.00 35.14
CA ARG A 73 58.37 16.12 34.27
C ARG A 73 57.98 15.72 32.83
N GLU A 74 58.02 16.61 31.83
CA GLU A 74 59.20 17.10 31.07
C GLU A 74 59.90 16.03 30.21
N LEU A 75 59.87 16.19 28.88
CA LEU A 75 61.05 16.62 28.08
C LEU A 75 60.66 17.04 26.64
N CYS A 76 61.57 17.74 25.96
CA CYS A 76 61.35 18.39 24.65
C CYS A 76 62.17 17.74 23.50
N THR A 77 61.86 18.18 22.27
CA THR A 77 62.36 17.79 20.91
C THR A 77 63.86 18.07 20.64
N PRO A 78 64.45 18.13 19.39
CA PRO A 78 64.06 17.71 18.01
C PRO A 78 65.20 17.09 17.12
N ARG A 79 64.91 16.62 15.88
CA ARG A 79 65.63 16.87 14.58
C ARG A 79 65.16 15.94 13.43
N SER A 80 64.75 16.46 12.25
CA SER A 80 65.50 16.69 10.97
C SER A 80 66.06 15.40 10.29
N SER A 81 66.10 15.21 8.97
CA SER A 81 65.74 15.98 7.75
C SER A 81 65.77 15.02 6.53
N GLU A 82 65.02 15.28 5.45
CA GLU A 82 65.48 15.50 4.04
C GLU A 82 64.44 14.84 3.11
N MET A 83 64.33 15.04 1.80
CA MET A 83 64.55 16.11 0.79
C MET A 83 64.18 15.42 -0.56
N ARG A 84 63.59 16.13 -1.54
CA ARG A 84 63.26 15.57 -2.88
C ARG A 84 64.44 15.64 -3.86
N PRO A 85 64.37 14.92 -4.99
CA PRO A 85 64.16 15.57 -6.30
C PRO A 85 62.98 14.91 -7.09
N LEU A 86 62.23 15.53 -8.03
CA LEU A 86 62.58 16.15 -9.34
C LEU A 86 63.29 15.13 -10.28
N ASP A 87 62.96 14.97 -11.57
CA ASP A 87 62.22 15.81 -12.54
C ASP A 87 61.73 14.96 -13.76
N LEU A 88 61.36 15.63 -14.87
CA LEU A 88 60.96 15.20 -16.23
C LEU A 88 59.46 14.98 -16.48
N GLY A 89 58.91 15.82 -17.36
CA GLY A 89 57.53 15.75 -17.85
C GLY A 89 57.41 15.21 -19.28
N SER A 90 56.18 15.25 -19.79
CA SER A 90 55.90 15.21 -21.23
C SER A 90 54.67 16.04 -21.55
N VAL A 91 54.83 16.98 -22.47
CA VAL A 91 53.77 17.84 -22.98
C VAL A 91 52.91 17.05 -23.96
N GLY A 92 51.71 16.66 -23.54
CA GLY A 92 50.70 16.00 -24.38
C GLY A 92 49.71 17.00 -24.97
N VAL A 93 49.69 17.12 -26.30
CA VAL A 93 48.94 18.16 -27.04
C VAL A 93 47.42 18.03 -26.89
N ARG A 94 46.72 19.18 -26.77
CA ARG A 94 45.26 19.28 -26.88
C ARG A 94 44.77 18.87 -28.27
N GLY A 95 44.25 17.66 -28.42
CA GLY A 95 43.40 17.26 -29.54
C GLY A 95 41.94 17.14 -29.11
N ARG A 96 41.11 18.18 -29.33
CA ARG A 96 39.66 18.13 -29.07
C ARG A 96 38.90 17.85 -30.37
N LEU A 97 38.66 16.58 -30.68
CA LEU A 97 37.72 16.17 -31.72
C LEU A 97 36.30 16.09 -31.16
N PRO A 98 35.30 16.76 -31.76
CA PRO A 98 33.90 16.63 -31.37
C PRO A 98 33.23 15.49 -32.14
N GLY A 99 32.61 14.54 -31.44
CA GLY A 99 31.80 13.49 -32.07
C GLY A 99 31.99 12.10 -31.48
N ALA A 100 31.41 11.87 -30.30
CA ALA A 100 31.05 10.54 -29.84
C ALA A 100 29.61 10.60 -29.33
N PRO A 101 28.68 9.76 -29.83
CA PRO A 101 27.29 9.78 -29.38
C PRO A 101 27.22 9.34 -27.91
N ALA A 102 26.27 9.93 -27.17
CA ALA A 102 26.03 9.54 -25.78
C ALA A 102 25.68 8.05 -25.70
N ASN A 103 26.36 7.34 -24.80
CA ASN A 103 26.14 5.93 -24.56
C ASN A 103 24.66 5.72 -24.12
N PRO A 104 23.89 4.78 -24.72
CA PRO A 104 22.51 4.56 -24.31
C PRO A 104 22.44 4.12 -22.85
N LEU A 105 21.32 4.43 -22.19
CA LEU A 105 21.09 4.14 -20.77
C LEU A 105 21.54 2.71 -20.42
N SER A 106 22.59 2.60 -19.61
CA SER A 106 22.88 1.36 -18.90
C SER A 106 21.65 1.00 -18.06
N PRO A 107 21.17 -0.26 -18.07
CA PRO A 107 20.14 -0.69 -17.14
C PRO A 107 20.60 -0.38 -15.72
N PRO A 108 19.69 -0.03 -14.78
CA PRO A 108 20.07 0.37 -13.44
C PRO A 108 20.89 -0.75 -12.78
N GLN A 109 22.19 -0.51 -12.64
CA GLN A 109 23.08 -1.46 -11.98
C GLN A 109 22.71 -1.49 -10.51
N VAL A 110 21.98 -2.53 -10.11
CA VAL A 110 21.75 -2.84 -8.70
C VAL A 110 23.12 -3.14 -8.10
N ASP A 111 23.63 -2.21 -7.30
CA ASP A 111 24.95 -2.37 -6.68
C ASP A 111 24.90 -3.56 -5.71
N ALA A 112 25.51 -4.67 -6.13
CA ALA A 112 25.62 -5.88 -5.33
C ALA A 112 26.31 -5.63 -3.98
N ARG A 113 27.16 -4.60 -3.86
CA ARG A 113 27.78 -4.19 -2.60
C ARG A 113 26.80 -3.46 -1.69
N ALA A 114 25.90 -2.64 -2.25
CA ALA A 114 24.82 -2.03 -1.49
C ALA A 114 23.85 -3.09 -0.98
N MET A 115 23.45 -4.05 -1.82
CA MET A 115 22.61 -5.18 -1.41
C MET A 115 23.28 -6.08 -0.35
N ALA A 116 24.56 -6.42 -0.52
CA ALA A 116 25.31 -7.20 0.46
C ALA A 116 25.45 -6.46 1.81
N ARG A 117 25.66 -5.14 1.79
CA ARG A 117 25.63 -4.31 3.00
C ARG A 117 24.26 -4.29 3.66
N LEU A 118 23.17 -4.20 2.88
CA LEU A 118 21.80 -4.19 3.38
C LEU A 118 21.47 -5.53 4.07
N LEU A 119 21.83 -6.65 3.47
CA LEU A 119 21.68 -8.00 4.03
C LEU A 119 22.55 -8.21 5.27
N GLY A 120 23.75 -7.64 5.32
CA GLY A 120 24.63 -7.67 6.49
C GLY A 120 24.21 -6.71 7.62
N TYR A 121 23.20 -5.86 7.42
CA TYR A 121 22.70 -4.90 8.40
C TYR A 121 21.39 -5.35 9.06
N VAL A 122 20.75 -6.39 8.54
CA VAL A 122 19.44 -6.87 9.00
C VAL A 122 19.60 -8.27 9.59
N ASP A 123 19.15 -8.46 10.82
CA ASP A 123 19.09 -9.78 11.43
C ASP A 123 17.95 -10.59 10.80
N LEU A 124 18.30 -11.47 9.86
CA LEU A 124 17.35 -12.36 9.20
C LEU A 124 16.84 -13.50 10.11
N THR A 125 17.42 -13.66 11.31
CA THR A 125 16.98 -14.64 12.32
C THR A 125 15.95 -14.08 13.30
N ASP A 126 15.72 -12.77 13.29
CA ASP A 126 14.68 -12.12 14.08
C ASP A 126 13.29 -12.67 13.78
N SER A 127 12.56 -13.01 14.84
CA SER A 127 11.22 -13.59 14.76
C SER A 127 10.18 -12.61 14.19
N ALA A 128 10.33 -11.31 14.44
CA ALA A 128 9.43 -10.30 13.86
C ALA A 128 9.69 -10.13 12.35
N PHE A 129 10.95 -10.09 11.93
CA PHE A 129 11.32 -10.11 10.50
C PHE A 129 10.80 -11.35 9.77
N ALA A 130 10.99 -12.55 10.35
CA ALA A 130 10.46 -13.78 9.79
C ALA A 130 8.92 -13.77 9.69
N ALA A 131 8.22 -13.31 10.73
CA ALA A 131 6.76 -13.15 10.73
C ALA A 131 6.30 -12.13 9.66
N ALA A 132 7.04 -11.04 9.45
CA ALA A 132 6.77 -10.08 8.39
C ALA A 132 6.88 -10.74 7.00
N VAL A 133 8.00 -11.41 6.69
CA VAL A 133 8.20 -12.14 5.42
C VAL A 133 7.07 -13.15 5.17
N LEU A 134 6.74 -13.96 6.18
CA LEU A 134 5.65 -14.95 6.09
C LEU A 134 4.29 -14.27 5.83
N SER A 135 3.96 -13.21 6.57
CA SER A 135 2.69 -12.47 6.40
C SER A 135 2.58 -11.74 5.04
N ILE A 136 3.72 -11.33 4.47
CA ILE A 136 3.79 -10.70 3.14
C ILE A 136 3.56 -11.73 2.04
N ALA A 137 4.21 -12.90 2.12
CA ALA A 137 4.11 -13.95 1.10
C ALA A 137 2.79 -14.74 1.20
N PHE A 138 2.30 -15.01 2.41
CA PHE A 138 1.05 -15.76 2.64
C PHE A 138 -0.17 -15.02 2.09
N ASN A 139 -0.23 -13.70 2.25
CA ASN A 139 -1.35 -12.87 1.79
C ASN A 139 -1.73 -13.12 0.31
N PRO A 140 -0.84 -12.84 -0.67
CA PRO A 140 -1.14 -13.05 -2.08
C PRO A 140 -1.41 -14.51 -2.42
N LEU A 141 -0.73 -15.45 -1.76
CA LEU A 141 -0.99 -16.89 -1.94
C LEU A 141 -2.42 -17.25 -1.49
N PHE A 142 -2.85 -16.76 -0.32
CA PHE A 142 -4.16 -17.06 0.27
C PHE A 142 -5.30 -16.63 -0.66
N TRP A 143 -5.37 -15.35 -1.05
CA TRP A 143 -6.50 -14.90 -1.87
C TRP A 143 -6.46 -15.51 -3.27
N ASN A 144 -5.27 -15.74 -3.86
CA ASN A 144 -5.12 -16.42 -5.13
C ASN A 144 -5.66 -17.86 -5.12
N VAL A 145 -5.37 -18.61 -4.07
CA VAL A 145 -5.80 -20.00 -3.92
C VAL A 145 -7.29 -20.06 -3.61
N VAL A 146 -7.77 -19.27 -2.64
CA VAL A 146 -9.17 -19.29 -2.21
C VAL A 146 -10.10 -18.78 -3.31
N ALA A 147 -9.76 -17.70 -4.01
CA ALA A 147 -10.58 -17.18 -5.11
C ALA A 147 -10.65 -18.16 -6.29
N ARG A 148 -9.53 -18.79 -6.68
CA ARG A 148 -9.52 -19.83 -7.73
C ARG A 148 -10.26 -21.10 -7.34
N TRP A 149 -10.18 -21.49 -6.07
CA TRP A 149 -10.96 -22.62 -5.54
C TRP A 149 -12.46 -22.32 -5.54
N GLU A 150 -12.86 -21.12 -5.13
CA GLU A 150 -14.26 -20.66 -5.18
C GLU A 150 -14.77 -20.57 -6.63
N HIS A 151 -14.00 -20.01 -7.57
CA HIS A 151 -14.40 -19.95 -8.98
C HIS A 151 -14.67 -21.36 -9.56
N LYS A 152 -13.90 -22.37 -9.17
CA LYS A 152 -14.08 -23.78 -9.60
C LYS A 152 -15.21 -24.51 -8.88
N THR A 153 -15.39 -24.28 -7.58
CA THR A 153 -16.25 -25.13 -6.73
C THR A 153 -17.55 -24.46 -6.30
N ARG A 154 -17.62 -23.13 -6.32
CA ARG A 154 -18.72 -22.31 -5.78
C ARG A 154 -19.06 -22.69 -4.33
N ALA A 155 -18.08 -23.15 -3.56
CA ALA A 155 -18.27 -23.70 -2.23
C ALA A 155 -18.59 -22.62 -1.19
N LEU A 156 -17.89 -21.48 -1.21
CA LEU A 156 -18.18 -20.35 -0.31
C LEU A 156 -19.53 -19.72 -0.66
N SER A 157 -19.80 -19.53 -1.96
CA SER A 157 -21.11 -19.01 -2.41
C SER A 157 -22.28 -19.89 -2.00
N ARG A 158 -22.10 -21.23 -2.00
CA ARG A 158 -23.12 -22.18 -1.52
C ARG A 158 -23.24 -22.20 0.00
N ALA A 159 -22.12 -22.18 0.73
CA ALA A 159 -22.12 -22.18 2.19
C ALA A 159 -22.73 -20.91 2.80
N LEU A 160 -22.53 -19.76 2.16
CA LEU A 160 -23.05 -18.45 2.60
C LEU A 160 -24.34 -18.04 1.87
N GLY A 161 -24.91 -18.91 1.03
CA GLY A 161 -26.16 -18.70 0.30
C GLY A 161 -26.15 -17.62 -0.80
N SER A 162 -25.07 -16.84 -0.94
CA SER A 162 -24.94 -15.78 -1.95
C SER A 162 -23.49 -15.53 -2.34
N PRO A 163 -23.17 -15.40 -3.65
CA PRO A 163 -21.84 -14.98 -4.11
C PRO A 163 -21.41 -13.61 -3.60
N HIS A 164 -22.35 -12.67 -3.40
CA HIS A 164 -22.04 -11.36 -2.82
C HIS A 164 -21.62 -11.49 -1.37
N ALA A 165 -22.39 -12.23 -0.56
CA ALA A 165 -22.05 -12.46 0.85
C ALA A 165 -20.68 -13.16 0.99
N ALA A 166 -20.39 -14.11 0.11
CA ALA A 166 -19.10 -14.81 0.08
C ALA A 166 -17.93 -13.90 -0.34
N CYS A 167 -18.13 -13.01 -1.33
CA CYS A 167 -17.14 -12.01 -1.72
C CYS A 167 -16.89 -10.98 -0.59
N TYR A 168 -17.93 -10.48 0.08
CA TYR A 168 -17.78 -9.59 1.24
C TYR A 168 -17.07 -10.27 2.42
N CYS A 169 -17.38 -11.53 2.69
CA CYS A 169 -16.70 -12.33 3.71
C CYS A 169 -15.20 -12.48 3.38
N LEU A 170 -14.86 -12.92 2.15
CA LEU A 170 -13.45 -13.06 1.73
C LEU A 170 -12.71 -11.71 1.77
N GLY A 171 -13.31 -10.63 1.25
CA GLY A 171 -12.72 -9.30 1.28
C GLY A 171 -12.46 -8.79 2.70
N THR A 172 -13.36 -9.09 3.64
CA THR A 172 -13.15 -8.78 5.08
C THR A 172 -11.96 -9.55 5.64
N VAL A 173 -11.82 -10.84 5.33
CA VAL A 173 -10.65 -11.64 5.74
C VAL A 173 -9.36 -11.09 5.12
N ILE A 174 -9.36 -10.73 3.83
CA ILE A 174 -8.20 -10.12 3.17
C ILE A 174 -7.80 -8.78 3.82
N LEU A 175 -8.78 -7.94 4.19
CA LEU A 175 -8.53 -6.71 4.93
C LEU A 175 -7.85 -6.97 6.28
N LEU A 176 -8.35 -7.94 7.06
CA LEU A 176 -7.75 -8.32 8.34
C LEU A 176 -6.32 -8.86 8.17
N LEU A 177 -6.07 -9.71 7.16
CA LEU A 177 -4.73 -10.20 6.83
C LEU A 177 -3.78 -9.09 6.36
N ASN A 178 -4.28 -8.06 5.68
CA ASN A 178 -3.51 -6.87 5.32
C ASN A 178 -3.17 -6.00 6.55
N CYS A 179 -4.06 -5.91 7.55
CA CYS A 179 -3.76 -5.28 8.84
C CYS A 179 -2.66 -6.05 9.59
N VAL A 180 -2.78 -7.38 9.69
CA VAL A 180 -1.75 -8.24 10.31
C VAL A 180 -0.40 -8.07 9.60
N ARG A 181 -0.35 -8.11 8.27
CA ARG A 181 0.88 -7.88 7.50
C ARG A 181 1.51 -6.52 7.81
N SER A 182 0.69 -5.47 7.89
CA SER A 182 1.18 -4.11 8.15
C SER A 182 1.69 -3.95 9.59
N HIS A 183 1.08 -4.64 10.55
CA HIS A 183 1.59 -4.75 11.91
C HIS A 183 2.93 -5.49 11.95
N CYS A 184 3.02 -6.71 11.39
CA CYS A 184 4.27 -7.48 11.34
C CYS A 184 5.41 -6.72 10.65
N PHE A 185 5.13 -6.05 9.51
CA PHE A 185 6.09 -5.18 8.82
C PHE A 185 6.60 -4.06 9.75
N THR A 186 5.70 -3.44 10.51
CA THR A 186 6.05 -2.35 11.43
C THR A 186 6.88 -2.84 12.62
N GLU A 187 6.52 -3.98 13.23
CA GLU A 187 7.32 -4.56 14.32
C GLU A 187 8.70 -5.01 13.83
N ALA A 188 8.79 -5.62 12.64
CA ALA A 188 10.07 -5.97 12.02
C ALA A 188 10.95 -4.76 11.67
N MET A 189 10.39 -3.57 11.45
CA MET A 189 11.20 -2.35 11.33
C MET A 189 11.65 -1.81 12.68
N LYS A 190 10.91 -2.04 13.77
CA LYS A 190 11.24 -1.59 15.13
C LYS A 190 12.30 -2.49 15.79
N SER A 191 12.31 -3.79 15.49
CA SER A 191 13.29 -4.75 16.02
C SER A 191 14.69 -4.59 15.41
N GLN A 192 14.83 -3.83 14.33
CA GLN A 192 16.02 -3.80 13.48
C GLN A 192 16.74 -2.42 13.53
N PRO A 193 18.06 -2.37 13.34
CA PRO A 193 18.82 -1.12 13.39
C PRO A 193 18.50 -0.19 12.22
N LYS A 194 18.49 1.12 12.49
CA LYS A 194 18.32 2.17 11.48
C LYS A 194 19.64 2.51 10.80
N LEU A 195 19.59 2.84 9.51
CA LEU A 195 20.76 3.25 8.73
C LEU A 195 20.98 4.75 8.84
N ALA A 196 22.00 5.19 9.57
CA ALA A 196 22.31 6.61 9.80
C ALA A 196 22.46 7.44 8.51
N GLY A 197 22.94 6.87 7.40
CA GLY A 197 23.03 7.56 6.11
C GLY A 197 21.66 7.83 5.44
N LEU A 198 20.61 7.17 5.89
CA LEU A 198 19.22 7.36 5.46
C LEU A 198 18.42 8.19 6.48
N ASP A 199 18.96 8.42 7.68
CA ASP A 199 18.33 9.20 8.75
C ASP A 199 18.57 10.71 8.54
N CYS A 200 17.99 11.25 7.46
CA CYS A 200 18.08 12.67 7.13
C CYS A 200 16.75 13.21 6.59
N HIS A 201 16.53 14.52 6.79
CA HIS A 201 15.29 15.22 6.39
C HIS A 201 14.91 14.98 4.91
N TRP A 202 15.88 14.93 4.00
CA TRP A 202 15.63 14.66 2.58
C TRP A 202 15.07 13.25 2.32
N ALA A 203 15.59 12.23 3.01
CA ALA A 203 15.08 10.87 2.90
C ALA A 203 13.67 10.74 3.52
N TYR A 204 13.40 11.45 4.62
CA TYR A 204 12.08 11.51 5.22
C TYR A 204 11.05 12.15 4.27
N PHE A 205 11.33 13.32 3.71
CA PHE A 205 10.42 13.99 2.77
C PHE A 205 10.24 13.21 1.46
N LEU A 206 11.30 12.55 0.96
CA LEU A 206 11.20 11.64 -0.17
C LEU A 206 10.30 10.43 0.14
N GLY A 207 10.47 9.83 1.32
CA GLY A 207 9.61 8.74 1.79
C GLY A 207 8.15 9.16 1.92
N LEU A 208 7.89 10.35 2.48
CA LEU A 208 6.54 10.93 2.60
C LEU A 208 5.89 11.18 1.22
N ALA A 209 6.65 11.70 0.25
CA ALA A 209 6.16 11.91 -1.11
C ALA A 209 5.84 10.58 -1.82
N ILE A 210 6.72 9.58 -1.69
CA ILE A 210 6.50 8.24 -2.25
C ILE A 210 5.27 7.57 -1.60
N LEU A 211 5.11 7.70 -0.27
CA LEU A 211 3.94 7.19 0.45
C LEU A 211 2.65 7.86 -0.04
N ALA A 212 2.64 9.19 -0.17
CA ALA A 212 1.47 9.93 -0.65
C ALA A 212 1.06 9.53 -2.08
N ILE A 213 2.03 9.35 -2.98
CA ILE A 213 1.80 8.85 -4.35
C ILE A 213 1.26 7.41 -4.32
N GLY A 214 1.85 6.54 -3.49
CA GLY A 214 1.38 5.16 -3.31
C GLY A 214 -0.06 5.09 -2.81
N THR A 215 -0.40 5.88 -1.78
CA THR A 215 -1.75 5.99 -1.24
C THR A 215 -2.73 6.55 -2.28
N LEU A 216 -2.33 7.54 -3.09
CA LEU A 216 -3.16 8.05 -4.19
C LEU A 216 -3.50 6.92 -5.18
N PHE A 217 -2.53 6.11 -5.58
CA PHE A 217 -2.76 4.95 -6.45
C PHE A 217 -3.68 3.91 -5.81
N VAL A 218 -3.47 3.54 -4.53
CA VAL A 218 -4.32 2.56 -3.82
C VAL A 218 -5.77 3.07 -3.70
N VAL A 219 -5.97 4.29 -3.20
CA VAL A 219 -7.30 4.86 -2.96
C VAL A 219 -8.06 5.07 -4.27
N SER A 220 -7.42 5.63 -5.29
CA SER A 220 -8.08 5.82 -6.60
C SER A 220 -8.40 4.49 -7.28
N SER A 221 -7.56 3.45 -7.14
CA SER A 221 -7.86 2.09 -7.61
C SER A 221 -9.09 1.52 -6.91
N PHE A 222 -9.16 1.66 -5.58
CA PHE A 222 -10.28 1.17 -4.77
C PHE A 222 -11.59 1.88 -5.09
N LEU A 223 -11.55 3.20 -5.29
CA LEU A 223 -12.73 3.98 -5.68
C LEU A 223 -13.25 3.60 -7.07
N ALA A 224 -12.36 3.28 -8.02
CA ALA A 224 -12.73 2.93 -9.39
C ALA A 224 -13.21 1.48 -9.55
N LEU A 225 -12.67 0.53 -8.78
CA LEU A 225 -13.12 -0.88 -8.75
C LEU A 225 -14.29 -1.13 -7.77
N GLY A 226 -14.42 -0.29 -6.75
CA GLY A 226 -15.23 -0.58 -5.58
C GLY A 226 -14.74 -1.77 -4.76
N PHE A 227 -15.45 -2.10 -3.68
CA PHE A 227 -15.11 -3.22 -2.80
C PHE A 227 -15.08 -4.56 -3.55
N ILE A 228 -16.13 -4.86 -4.31
CA ILE A 228 -16.28 -6.15 -5.00
C ILE A 228 -15.19 -6.33 -6.08
N GLY A 229 -14.92 -5.30 -6.89
CA GLY A 229 -13.85 -5.35 -7.90
C GLY A 229 -12.45 -5.46 -7.28
N THR A 230 -12.24 -4.87 -6.09
CA THR A 230 -10.98 -5.00 -5.36
C THR A 230 -10.77 -6.41 -4.78
N PHE A 231 -11.81 -7.01 -4.20
CA PHE A 231 -11.72 -8.30 -3.50
C PHE A 231 -12.19 -9.47 -4.35
N LEU A 232 -11.70 -9.53 -5.60
CA LEU A 232 -11.78 -10.68 -6.52
C LEU A 232 -13.22 -11.10 -6.87
N GLY A 233 -14.16 -10.15 -6.92
CA GLY A 233 -15.57 -10.42 -7.21
C GLY A 233 -15.84 -11.12 -8.55
N ASP A 234 -14.96 -10.97 -9.53
CA ASP A 234 -14.98 -11.70 -10.80
C ASP A 234 -14.82 -13.21 -10.61
N TYR A 235 -14.02 -13.66 -9.62
CA TYR A 235 -13.91 -15.07 -9.23
C TYR A 235 -15.20 -15.60 -8.59
N PHE A 236 -16.01 -14.72 -7.98
CA PHE A 236 -17.35 -15.03 -7.49
C PHE A 236 -18.43 -14.93 -8.59
N GLY A 237 -18.06 -14.68 -9.85
CA GLY A 237 -19.00 -14.50 -10.96
C GLY A 237 -19.66 -13.12 -11.00
N ILE A 238 -19.21 -12.16 -10.17
CA ILE A 238 -19.70 -10.79 -10.11
C ILE A 238 -18.82 -9.91 -11.01
N LEU A 239 -18.95 -10.12 -12.33
CA LEU A 239 -18.10 -9.45 -13.34
C LEU A 239 -18.60 -8.03 -13.61
N MET A 240 -17.70 -7.04 -13.55
CA MET A 240 -17.96 -5.69 -14.07
C MET A 240 -18.30 -5.73 -15.57
N GLU A 241 -18.98 -4.72 -16.10
CA GLU A 241 -19.37 -4.67 -17.51
C GLU A 241 -18.15 -4.73 -18.44
N ALA A 242 -17.15 -3.89 -18.15
CA ALA A 242 -15.84 -3.85 -18.77
C ALA A 242 -14.73 -3.72 -17.71
N LYS A 243 -13.47 -3.99 -18.09
CA LYS A 243 -12.30 -3.61 -17.27
C LYS A 243 -12.25 -2.09 -17.12
N VAL A 244 -11.89 -1.59 -15.94
CA VAL A 244 -11.68 -0.16 -15.70
C VAL A 244 -10.44 0.33 -16.46
N THR A 245 -10.60 1.40 -17.24
CA THR A 245 -9.51 2.02 -18.03
C THR A 245 -9.26 3.49 -17.68
N SER A 246 -10.04 4.07 -16.76
CA SER A 246 -9.81 5.42 -16.22
C SER A 246 -8.60 5.44 -15.28
N PHE A 247 -8.15 6.63 -14.88
CA PHE A 247 -7.16 6.77 -13.80
C PHE A 247 -7.61 5.96 -12.56
N PRO A 248 -6.69 5.20 -11.91
CA PRO A 248 -5.26 5.08 -12.19
C PRO A 248 -4.87 4.06 -13.28
N PHE A 249 -5.78 3.20 -13.73
CA PHE A 249 -5.54 2.14 -14.71
C PHE A 249 -5.14 2.65 -16.11
N SER A 250 -5.39 3.93 -16.41
CA SER A 250 -4.89 4.59 -17.62
C SER A 250 -3.38 4.89 -17.61
N VAL A 251 -2.72 4.80 -16.45
CA VAL A 251 -1.31 5.20 -16.26
C VAL A 251 -0.42 3.99 -15.97
N LEU A 252 -0.94 3.00 -15.25
CA LEU A 252 -0.17 1.87 -14.75
C LEU A 252 -1.06 0.63 -14.68
N ASP A 253 -0.55 -0.51 -15.16
CA ASP A 253 -1.19 -1.80 -14.96
C ASP A 253 -1.16 -2.19 -13.48
N ASN A 254 -2.28 -2.74 -12.98
CA ASN A 254 -2.39 -3.20 -11.60
C ASN A 254 -1.98 -2.13 -10.53
N PRO A 255 -2.53 -0.90 -10.62
CA PRO A 255 -2.03 0.26 -9.87
C PRO A 255 -2.14 0.11 -8.34
N MET A 256 -3.07 -0.69 -7.83
CA MET A 256 -3.18 -0.96 -6.40
C MET A 256 -1.98 -1.75 -5.84
N TYR A 257 -1.44 -2.69 -6.61
CA TYR A 257 -0.27 -3.48 -6.19
C TYR A 257 0.97 -2.61 -6.10
N TRP A 258 1.28 -1.84 -7.16
CA TRP A 258 2.39 -0.90 -7.16
C TRP A 258 2.23 0.24 -6.16
N GLY A 259 1.01 0.77 -5.98
CA GLY A 259 0.70 1.77 -4.98
C GLY A 259 0.96 1.26 -3.56
N SER A 260 0.55 0.02 -3.25
CA SER A 260 0.83 -0.63 -1.96
C SER A 260 2.34 -0.85 -1.74
N THR A 261 3.08 -1.29 -2.76
CA THR A 261 4.55 -1.36 -2.70
C THR A 261 5.18 0.01 -2.42
N ALA A 262 4.70 1.08 -3.07
CA ALA A 262 5.17 2.44 -2.83
C ALA A 262 4.86 2.94 -1.41
N VAL A 263 3.70 2.60 -0.84
CA VAL A 263 3.39 2.91 0.57
C VAL A 263 4.41 2.26 1.52
N TYR A 264 4.72 0.97 1.36
CA TYR A 264 5.74 0.31 2.17
C TYR A 264 7.15 0.89 1.95
N LEU A 265 7.51 1.24 0.70
CA LEU A 265 8.78 1.89 0.38
C LEU A 265 8.91 3.24 1.09
N GLY A 266 7.89 4.09 0.98
CA GLY A 266 7.86 5.40 1.62
C GLY A 266 7.96 5.29 3.14
N TRP A 267 7.24 4.33 3.73
CA TRP A 267 7.27 4.04 5.17
C TRP A 267 8.65 3.56 5.65
N ALA A 268 9.33 2.72 4.88
CA ALA A 268 10.69 2.26 5.16
C ALA A 268 11.72 3.40 5.09
N LEU A 269 11.60 4.30 4.10
CA LEU A 269 12.44 5.49 3.95
C LEU A 269 12.23 6.48 5.10
N MET A 270 10.98 6.78 5.47
CA MET A 270 10.64 7.65 6.61
C MET A 270 11.18 7.14 7.94
N ASN A 271 11.35 5.82 8.08
CA ASN A 271 11.90 5.19 9.29
C ASN A 271 13.40 4.89 9.20
N ALA A 272 14.07 5.27 8.12
CA ALA A 272 15.48 4.96 7.83
C ALA A 272 15.83 3.46 7.99
N SER A 273 14.92 2.56 7.60
CA SER A 273 14.98 1.13 7.94
C SER A 273 15.44 0.23 6.79
N PRO A 274 16.66 -0.37 6.85
CA PRO A 274 17.11 -1.41 5.91
C PRO A 274 16.20 -2.63 5.87
N ALA A 275 15.67 -3.05 7.02
CA ALA A 275 14.71 -4.14 7.10
C ALA A 275 13.42 -3.80 6.35
N GLY A 276 12.89 -2.58 6.50
CA GLY A 276 11.76 -2.09 5.72
C GLY A 276 12.02 -2.08 4.21
N LEU A 277 13.24 -1.74 3.77
CA LEU A 277 13.63 -1.79 2.35
C LEU A 277 13.67 -3.23 1.81
N LEU A 278 14.25 -4.17 2.57
CA LEU A 278 14.22 -5.60 2.22
C LEU A 278 12.79 -6.14 2.16
N LEU A 279 11.97 -5.88 3.18
CA LEU A 279 10.57 -6.31 3.22
C LEU A 279 9.75 -5.69 2.09
N THR A 280 10.05 -4.44 1.68
CA THR A 280 9.43 -3.82 0.51
C THR A 280 9.79 -4.55 -0.79
N ALA A 281 11.04 -5.01 -0.94
CA ALA A 281 11.41 -5.86 -2.06
C ALA A 281 10.66 -7.21 -2.04
N VAL A 282 10.48 -7.81 -0.86
CA VAL A 282 9.66 -9.03 -0.68
C VAL A 282 8.19 -8.76 -1.06
N VAL A 283 7.62 -7.61 -0.71
CA VAL A 283 6.27 -7.18 -1.16
C VAL A 283 6.22 -7.10 -2.69
N ALA A 284 7.16 -6.39 -3.31
CA ALA A 284 7.22 -6.22 -4.77
C ALA A 284 7.32 -7.57 -5.51
N ILE A 285 8.15 -8.49 -5.03
CA ILE A 285 8.29 -9.84 -5.59
C ILE A 285 6.98 -10.64 -5.41
N SER A 286 6.40 -10.62 -4.21
CA SER A 286 5.16 -11.36 -3.90
C SER A 286 3.99 -10.89 -4.75
N TYR A 287 3.84 -9.58 -4.95
CA TYR A 287 2.84 -8.99 -5.83
C TYR A 287 3.12 -9.26 -7.31
N THR A 288 4.37 -9.24 -7.75
CA THR A 288 4.72 -9.62 -9.14
C THR A 288 4.31 -11.06 -9.43
N ILE A 289 4.57 -11.98 -8.50
CA ILE A 289 4.13 -13.38 -8.59
C ILE A 289 2.59 -13.47 -8.60
N ALA A 290 1.89 -12.72 -7.75
CA ALA A 290 0.42 -12.67 -7.74
C ALA A 290 -0.14 -12.23 -9.09
N MET A 291 0.35 -11.10 -9.63
CA MET A 291 -0.09 -10.54 -10.92
C MET A 291 0.14 -11.50 -12.10
N LEU A 292 1.24 -12.27 -12.10
CA LEU A 292 1.52 -13.30 -13.12
C LEU A 292 0.49 -14.43 -13.13
N TYR A 293 -0.15 -14.72 -12.00
CA TYR A 293 -1.24 -15.71 -11.92
C TYR A 293 -2.64 -15.11 -12.10
N GLU A 294 -2.87 -13.89 -11.62
CA GLU A 294 -4.17 -13.21 -11.69
C GLU A 294 -4.48 -12.72 -13.11
N GLY A 295 -3.53 -12.05 -13.77
CA GLY A 295 -3.72 -11.40 -15.07
C GLY A 295 -4.33 -12.33 -16.14
N PRO A 296 -3.68 -13.47 -16.47
CA PRO A 296 -4.20 -14.41 -17.46
C PRO A 296 -5.56 -15.04 -17.08
N PHE A 297 -5.83 -15.18 -15.77
CA PHE A 297 -7.06 -15.81 -15.29
C PHE A 297 -8.26 -14.86 -15.35
N THR A 298 -8.11 -13.62 -14.89
CA THR A 298 -9.12 -12.58 -15.06
C THR A 298 -9.36 -12.28 -16.53
N GLU A 299 -8.34 -12.29 -17.39
CA GLU A 299 -8.54 -12.15 -18.84
C GLU A 299 -9.39 -13.27 -19.43
N GLU A 300 -9.18 -14.52 -19.00
CA GLU A 300 -10.00 -15.63 -19.44
C GLU A 300 -11.47 -15.48 -19.02
N ILE A 301 -11.73 -15.06 -17.79
CA ILE A 301 -13.08 -14.80 -17.27
C ILE A 301 -13.82 -13.77 -18.15
N TYR A 302 -13.19 -12.62 -18.42
CA TYR A 302 -13.81 -11.58 -19.26
C TYR A 302 -13.94 -12.01 -20.74
N ARG A 303 -12.99 -12.80 -21.26
CA ARG A 303 -13.07 -13.38 -22.62
C ARG A 303 -14.24 -14.35 -22.76
N GLN A 304 -14.50 -15.18 -21.76
CA GLN A 304 -15.65 -16.09 -21.73
C GLN A 304 -16.98 -15.34 -21.65
N LYS A 305 -17.06 -14.28 -20.83
CA LYS A 305 -18.24 -13.38 -20.78
C LYS A 305 -18.58 -12.82 -22.16
N GLN A 306 -17.60 -12.31 -22.90
CA GLN A 306 -17.81 -11.74 -24.25
C GLN A 306 -18.26 -12.80 -25.27
N LYS A 307 -17.73 -14.03 -25.21
CA LYS A 307 -18.19 -15.14 -26.06
C LYS A 307 -19.64 -15.52 -25.76
N GLY A 308 -19.99 -15.64 -24.48
CA GLY A 308 -21.36 -15.95 -24.05
C GLY A 308 -22.37 -14.87 -24.47
N ALA A 309 -21.98 -13.60 -24.41
CA ALA A 309 -22.82 -12.47 -24.84
C ALA A 309 -23.01 -12.40 -26.37
N LYS A 310 -22.06 -12.89 -27.18
CA LYS A 310 -22.17 -12.96 -28.65
C LYS A 310 -22.94 -14.19 -29.16
N SER A 311 -23.17 -15.18 -28.30
CA SER A 311 -23.84 -16.45 -28.65
C SER A 311 -25.33 -16.45 -28.28
N LYS A 312 -25.89 -15.28 -27.92
CA LYS A 312 -27.21 -15.13 -27.30
C LYS A 312 -27.98 -13.97 -27.91
#